data_AF-Q23QI0-F1
#
_entry.id   AF-Q23QI0-F1
#
_cell.length_a   1.000
_cell.length_b   1.000
_cell.length_c   1.000
_cell.angle_alpha   90.00
_cell.angle_beta   90.00
_cell.angle_gamma   90.00
#
_symmetry.space_group_name_H-M   'P 1'
#
loop_
_entity.id
_entity.type
_entity.pdbx_description
1 polymer ?
#
loop_
_entity_poly.entity_id
_entity_poly.type
_entity_poly.pdbx_seq_one_letter_code
_entity_poly.pdbx_strand_id
1 'polypeptide(L)'
;MKYSLQLNILFSSLFALISFTQAEEVLIAEEFKAYQFSSNDVVGWNQKTVKLCEQTSFQDFSKGNMFGVFAKETPNLQKIYQNLPPHWSLSVRVDVLLYKSVDNEKVNVVLDGTTYKTYQKDKYDGVKICLGSTSYNDQLYFFQKNITHTNSQLNLQFTSNFDQDNSDEGFGIKNLSVRVDTCHPSCATCSGPSQNQCQSCPNKGTLQNGACTCPSMGIAHNYQCLNQCPQGFQPDSTNSFCVETFCNPSKCSKCDSNGQSCSQCANGYYQFRKGCVQQCPSFAPQQGQTCQDPSKSTPNGDYLLIGLNSNNFGESEIAALGLQLSNFNQATFGNCGSVQLLGGPFIGGKGSQILKTFQNIKPHFQVRFGFQYYQIDSWDSEGFKVYVDTNQIDEIKQDQAGGKDNLCGSNSWKDNFYSYSKSIQHNSQSLEIKLNATFDEDYFNESFGIRELFVIVDYCPPGCASCDSNQCFKCFDGYQKSGTKCVNTCADDEFSLNKVCNKCDSTCKSCKDTAQFCTSCNSGRYLYQNQCLEKCPDNYFNNSLNNMCSQCSIGDCPLCLPPGYSSSCKNCSGLKIISNKCPK
;
A
#
# COMPACT_ATOMS: atom_id res chain seq x y z
N MET A 1 17.83 -12.22 -6.16
CA MET A 1 18.38 -11.88 -4.83
C MET A 1 17.38 -10.98 -4.13
N LYS A 2 17.12 -11.24 -2.84
CA LYS A 2 16.02 -10.75 -1.99
C LYS A 2 15.96 -9.22 -1.89
N TYR A 3 14.76 -8.64 -1.67
CA TYR A 3 14.48 -7.76 -0.50
C TYR A 3 12.98 -7.74 -0.15
N SER A 4 12.63 -8.50 0.89
CA SER A 4 11.54 -8.18 1.81
C SER A 4 12.16 -7.26 2.87
N LEU A 5 11.66 -6.04 3.01
CA LEU A 5 11.99 -5.18 4.15
C LEU A 5 11.17 -5.65 5.34
N GLN A 6 11.66 -6.68 6.04
CA GLN A 6 11.37 -6.86 7.46
C GLN A 6 12.20 -5.85 8.24
N LEU A 7 11.54 -4.79 8.73
CA LEU A 7 12.15 -3.89 9.70
C LEU A 7 11.98 -4.52 11.10
N ASN A 8 13.03 -5.17 11.61
CA ASN A 8 13.19 -5.46 13.03
C ASN A 8 13.60 -4.15 13.72
N ILE A 9 12.65 -3.38 14.24
CA ILE A 9 12.92 -2.29 15.19
C ILE A 9 12.59 -2.80 16.60
N LEU A 10 13.64 -2.99 17.40
CA LEU A 10 13.54 -3.12 18.85
C LEU A 10 13.01 -1.79 19.43
N PHE A 11 12.02 -1.90 20.31
CA PHE A 11 11.28 -0.81 20.95
C PHE A 11 12.19 0.26 21.60
N SER A 12 11.96 1.54 21.25
CA SER A 12 11.73 2.61 22.24
C SER A 12 11.03 3.79 21.57
N SER A 13 10.20 4.47 22.33
CA SER A 13 9.26 5.52 21.96
C SER A 13 9.89 6.73 21.24
N LEU A 14 9.66 6.87 19.94
CA LEU A 14 9.39 8.14 19.23
C LEU A 14 8.99 7.80 17.78
N PHE A 15 7.71 7.94 17.43
CA PHE A 15 7.26 7.78 16.05
C PHE A 15 7.63 9.03 15.25
N ALA A 16 8.78 9.01 14.57
CA ALA A 16 8.96 9.74 13.33
C ALA A 16 8.74 8.74 12.19
N LEU A 17 7.63 8.89 11.47
CA LEU A 17 7.37 8.13 10.25
C LEU A 17 8.43 8.55 9.21
N ILE A 18 9.49 7.76 9.08
CA ILE A 18 10.49 7.96 8.03
C ILE A 18 9.82 7.58 6.71
N SER A 19 9.43 8.58 5.92
CA SER A 19 9.12 8.39 4.51
C SER A 19 10.43 8.10 3.78
N PHE A 20 10.86 6.84 3.74
CA PHE A 20 11.96 6.43 2.85
C PHE A 20 11.43 6.51 1.41
N THR A 21 11.75 7.58 0.68
CA THR A 21 11.56 7.58 -0.77
C THR A 21 12.61 6.67 -1.37
N GLN A 22 12.20 5.48 -1.80
CA GLN A 22 13.04 4.56 -2.54
C GLN A 22 13.13 5.02 -4.00
N ALA A 23 14.08 4.44 -4.75
CA ALA A 23 14.07 4.47 -6.20
C ALA A 23 12.66 4.30 -6.79
N GLU A 24 12.32 5.13 -7.77
CA GLU A 24 11.03 5.10 -8.45
C GLU A 24 11.16 4.39 -9.80
N GLU A 25 10.15 3.61 -10.18
CA GLU A 25 10.02 3.09 -11.53
C GLU A 25 9.51 4.21 -12.44
N VAL A 26 10.30 4.59 -13.43
CA VAL A 26 9.96 5.66 -14.37
C VAL A 26 9.63 5.07 -15.74
N LEU A 27 8.49 5.47 -16.29
CA LEU A 27 8.11 5.16 -17.66
C LEU A 27 8.89 6.04 -18.64
N ILE A 28 9.70 5.40 -19.49
CA ILE A 28 10.51 6.07 -20.52
C ILE A 28 9.74 6.23 -21.82
N ALA A 29 9.02 5.19 -22.23
CA ALA A 29 8.24 5.19 -23.46
C ALA A 29 7.05 4.23 -23.35
N GLU A 30 5.90 4.65 -23.88
CA GLU A 30 4.79 3.77 -24.29
C GLU A 30 4.54 4.01 -25.79
N GLU A 31 4.65 2.96 -26.59
CA GLU A 31 4.52 3.02 -28.04
C GLU A 31 3.57 1.94 -28.54
N PHE A 32 2.84 2.26 -29.61
CA PHE A 32 1.92 1.33 -30.30
C PHE A 32 0.82 0.75 -29.39
N LYS A 33 0.43 1.49 -28.34
CA LYS A 33 -0.71 1.16 -27.45
C LYS A 33 -2.04 1.66 -28.00
N ALA A 34 -2.01 2.77 -28.75
CA ALA A 34 -3.20 3.36 -29.32
C ALA A 34 -3.89 2.40 -30.30
N TYR A 35 -5.22 2.39 -30.27
CA TYR A 35 -6.03 1.57 -31.17
C TYR A 35 -5.80 1.98 -32.65
N GLN A 36 -5.68 3.28 -32.92
CA GLN A 36 -5.35 3.84 -34.23
C GLN A 36 -4.05 4.65 -34.17
N PHE A 37 -3.14 4.42 -35.12
CA PHE A 37 -1.92 5.20 -35.35
C PHE A 37 -1.39 4.99 -36.77
N SER A 38 -0.48 5.87 -37.21
CA SER A 38 0.05 5.91 -38.57
C SER A 38 1.59 5.93 -38.58
N SER A 39 2.18 5.86 -39.77
CA SER A 39 3.63 5.98 -39.96
C SER A 39 4.19 7.34 -39.49
N ASN A 40 3.36 8.38 -39.43
CA ASN A 40 3.76 9.70 -38.93
C ASN A 40 3.96 9.70 -37.40
N ASP A 41 3.25 8.82 -36.69
CA ASP A 41 3.36 8.68 -35.24
C ASP A 41 4.59 7.86 -34.83
N VAL A 42 5.26 7.21 -35.80
CA VAL A 42 6.48 6.44 -35.58
C VAL A 42 7.71 7.36 -35.56
N VAL A 43 8.30 7.50 -34.39
CA VAL A 43 9.47 8.37 -34.14
C VAL A 43 10.66 7.56 -33.62
N GLY A 44 11.84 7.79 -34.20
CA GLY A 44 13.11 7.23 -33.73
C GLY A 44 13.41 5.78 -34.14
N TRP A 45 12.46 5.09 -34.78
CA TRP A 45 12.68 3.78 -35.39
C TRP A 45 13.33 3.91 -36.76
N ASN A 46 14.17 2.92 -37.12
CA ASN A 46 14.77 2.83 -38.46
C ASN A 46 13.75 2.46 -39.56
N GLN A 47 12.52 2.10 -39.18
CA GLN A 47 11.40 1.79 -40.06
C GLN A 47 10.13 2.48 -39.59
N LYS A 48 9.15 2.66 -40.49
CA LYS A 48 7.88 3.34 -40.19
C LYS A 48 6.64 2.61 -40.71
N THR A 49 6.78 1.34 -41.06
CA THR A 49 5.69 0.53 -41.62
C THR A 49 4.62 0.30 -40.56
N VAL A 50 3.37 0.64 -40.89
CA VAL A 50 2.21 0.39 -40.04
C VAL A 50 1.17 -0.36 -40.87
N LYS A 51 0.62 -1.42 -40.30
CA LYS A 51 -0.43 -2.23 -40.91
C LYS A 51 -1.74 -1.99 -40.17
N LEU A 52 -2.81 -1.76 -40.93
CA LEU A 52 -4.18 -1.88 -40.41
C LEU A 52 -4.58 -3.34 -40.50
N CYS A 53 -4.92 -3.94 -39.36
CA CYS A 53 -5.43 -5.30 -39.32
C CYS A 53 -6.91 -5.34 -39.75
N GLU A 54 -7.34 -6.48 -40.29
CA GLU A 54 -8.74 -6.70 -40.67
C GLU A 54 -9.65 -6.78 -39.44
N GLN A 55 -10.96 -6.87 -39.67
CA GLN A 55 -11.86 -7.23 -38.59
C GLN A 55 -11.60 -8.68 -38.18
N THR A 56 -11.12 -8.86 -36.95
CA THR A 56 -10.83 -10.16 -36.36
C THR A 56 -11.58 -10.33 -35.04
N SER A 57 -11.46 -11.52 -34.46
CA SER A 57 -12.01 -11.83 -33.16
C SER A 57 -11.18 -11.26 -32.01
N PHE A 58 -10.17 -10.40 -32.22
CA PHE A 58 -9.29 -9.92 -31.14
C PHE A 58 -9.38 -8.40 -31.01
N GLN A 59 -9.92 -7.87 -29.91
CA GLN A 59 -10.27 -6.45 -29.75
C GLN A 59 -9.11 -5.50 -30.00
N ASP A 60 -7.93 -5.81 -29.44
CA ASP A 60 -6.74 -4.96 -29.58
C ASP A 60 -6.22 -4.85 -31.02
N PHE A 61 -6.50 -5.85 -31.86
CA PHE A 61 -6.02 -5.92 -33.25
C PHE A 61 -7.14 -5.68 -34.27
N SER A 62 -8.38 -5.98 -33.95
CA SER A 62 -9.51 -5.94 -34.88
C SER A 62 -9.75 -4.51 -35.35
N LYS A 63 -9.55 -4.25 -36.66
CA LYS A 63 -9.54 -2.90 -37.26
C LYS A 63 -8.56 -1.92 -36.59
N GLY A 64 -7.61 -2.42 -35.81
CA GLY A 64 -6.58 -1.64 -35.14
C GLY A 64 -5.29 -1.61 -35.95
N ASN A 65 -4.40 -0.69 -35.58
CA ASN A 65 -3.06 -0.62 -36.18
C ASN A 65 -2.04 -1.48 -35.42
N MET A 66 -1.07 -1.99 -36.17
CA MET A 66 0.11 -2.71 -35.69
C MET A 66 1.36 -2.13 -36.35
N PHE A 67 2.46 -2.03 -35.61
CA PHE A 67 3.73 -1.57 -36.16
C PHE A 67 4.44 -2.75 -36.83
N GLY A 68 4.58 -2.70 -38.15
CA GLY A 68 4.86 -3.84 -39.02
C GLY A 68 3.90 -3.87 -40.22
N VAL A 69 3.84 -4.93 -41.04
CA VAL A 69 4.58 -6.20 -40.93
C VAL A 69 5.97 -6.07 -41.55
N PHE A 70 6.99 -6.51 -40.81
CA PHE A 70 8.38 -6.57 -41.23
C PHE A 70 8.74 -8.00 -41.65
N ALA A 71 9.25 -8.17 -42.87
CA ALA A 71 9.55 -9.47 -43.48
C ALA A 71 11.02 -9.50 -43.95
N LYS A 72 11.38 -10.27 -44.99
CA LYS A 72 12.76 -10.37 -45.51
C LYS A 72 13.45 -9.03 -45.82
N GLU A 73 12.68 -8.03 -46.26
CA GLU A 73 13.19 -6.68 -46.60
C GLU A 73 13.63 -5.89 -45.36
N THR A 74 13.24 -6.34 -44.17
CA THR A 74 13.54 -5.69 -42.89
C THR A 74 13.99 -6.74 -41.87
N PRO A 75 15.21 -7.28 -42.03
CA PRO A 75 15.75 -8.28 -41.11
C PRO A 75 16.18 -7.68 -39.76
N ASN A 76 16.26 -6.35 -39.65
CA ASN A 76 16.61 -5.66 -38.41
C ASN A 76 15.74 -4.40 -38.22
N LEU A 77 14.84 -4.46 -37.24
CA LEU A 77 14.09 -3.31 -36.73
C LEU A 77 14.78 -2.79 -35.47
N GLN A 78 15.08 -1.50 -35.41
CA GLN A 78 15.90 -0.91 -34.35
C GLN A 78 15.38 0.45 -33.89
N LYS A 79 15.48 0.69 -32.59
CA LYS A 79 15.39 2.02 -31.97
C LYS A 79 16.38 2.16 -30.82
N ILE A 80 16.99 3.33 -30.72
CA ILE A 80 17.88 3.68 -29.62
C ILE A 80 17.19 4.73 -28.74
N TYR A 81 16.89 4.35 -27.49
CA TYR A 81 16.44 5.28 -26.47
C TYR A 81 17.67 5.98 -25.87
N GLN A 82 17.57 7.29 -25.72
CA GLN A 82 18.68 8.17 -25.36
C GLN A 82 18.32 8.96 -24.10
N ASN A 83 19.33 9.44 -23.37
CA ASN A 83 19.16 10.28 -22.19
C ASN A 83 18.29 9.63 -21.08
N LEU A 84 18.46 8.32 -20.88
CA LEU A 84 17.80 7.63 -19.77
C LEU A 84 18.28 8.24 -18.43
N PRO A 85 17.37 8.51 -17.47
CA PRO A 85 17.77 9.02 -16.17
C PRO A 85 18.66 8.00 -15.44
N PRO A 86 19.50 8.39 -14.47
CA PRO A 86 20.25 7.45 -13.65
C PRO A 86 19.39 6.31 -13.10
N HIS A 87 19.79 5.07 -13.38
CA HIS A 87 19.06 3.86 -13.02
C HIS A 87 20.00 2.68 -12.83
N TRP A 88 19.47 1.59 -12.26
CA TRP A 88 20.20 0.33 -12.08
C TRP A 88 19.51 -0.86 -12.76
N SER A 89 18.25 -0.70 -13.15
CA SER A 89 17.45 -1.73 -13.79
C SER A 89 16.59 -1.12 -14.89
N LEU A 90 16.36 -1.92 -15.94
CA LEU A 90 15.57 -1.56 -17.10
C LEU A 90 14.60 -2.70 -17.42
N SER A 91 13.35 -2.37 -17.67
CA SER A 91 12.32 -3.32 -18.06
C SER A 91 11.73 -2.97 -19.43
N VAL A 92 11.59 -3.98 -20.28
CA VAL A 92 10.92 -3.89 -21.58
C VAL A 92 9.76 -4.87 -21.60
N ARG A 93 8.57 -4.37 -21.96
CA ARG A 93 7.37 -5.17 -22.25
C ARG A 93 6.90 -4.86 -23.66
N VAL A 94 6.70 -5.87 -24.51
CA VAL A 94 6.20 -5.70 -25.88
C VAL A 94 5.49 -6.97 -26.37
N ASP A 95 4.43 -6.77 -27.14
CA ASP A 95 3.72 -7.86 -27.81
C ASP A 95 4.33 -8.06 -29.20
N VAL A 96 4.69 -9.30 -29.52
CA VAL A 96 5.30 -9.67 -30.79
C VAL A 96 4.36 -10.62 -31.52
N LEU A 97 3.83 -10.18 -32.66
CA LEU A 97 2.97 -10.99 -33.52
C LEU A 97 3.82 -11.60 -34.64
N LEU A 98 3.87 -12.92 -34.72
CA LEU A 98 4.35 -13.64 -35.90
C LEU A 98 3.18 -13.83 -36.87
N TYR A 99 3.36 -13.32 -38.09
CA TYR A 99 2.28 -13.06 -39.04
C TYR A 99 2.19 -14.15 -40.12
N LYS A 100 0.99 -14.69 -40.35
CA LYS A 100 0.69 -15.66 -41.42
C LYS A 100 1.61 -16.90 -41.46
N SER A 101 2.35 -17.14 -42.54
CA SER A 101 2.89 -18.45 -42.90
C SER A 101 4.20 -18.81 -42.20
N VAL A 102 4.79 -17.92 -41.39
CA VAL A 102 6.08 -18.13 -40.70
C VAL A 102 6.27 -19.59 -40.32
N ASP A 103 7.28 -20.24 -40.88
CA ASP A 103 7.54 -21.67 -40.77
C ASP A 103 9.03 -22.00 -40.67
N ASN A 104 9.52 -22.09 -39.42
CA ASN A 104 10.90 -22.31 -39.01
C ASN A 104 11.79 -21.05 -38.95
N GLU A 105 11.28 -19.90 -39.36
CA GLU A 105 11.93 -18.60 -39.20
C GLU A 105 11.72 -18.06 -37.78
N LYS A 106 12.62 -17.16 -37.40
CA LYS A 106 12.82 -16.70 -36.04
C LYS A 106 12.80 -15.20 -35.98
N VAL A 107 12.23 -14.69 -34.89
CA VAL A 107 12.36 -13.29 -34.48
C VAL A 107 13.05 -13.27 -33.12
N ASN A 108 14.17 -12.55 -33.02
CA ASN A 108 14.88 -12.35 -31.78
C ASN A 108 14.56 -10.98 -31.20
N VAL A 109 14.35 -10.90 -29.90
CA VAL A 109 14.32 -9.65 -29.14
C VAL A 109 15.70 -9.44 -28.51
N VAL A 110 16.34 -8.35 -28.90
CA VAL A 110 17.73 -8.04 -28.58
C VAL A 110 17.80 -6.71 -27.84
N LEU A 111 18.41 -6.72 -26.65
CA LEU A 111 18.66 -5.52 -25.84
C LEU A 111 20.17 -5.34 -25.73
N ASP A 112 20.68 -4.19 -26.17
CA ASP A 112 22.12 -3.84 -26.15
C ASP A 112 23.03 -4.91 -26.77
N GLY A 113 22.56 -5.52 -27.87
CA GLY A 113 23.29 -6.57 -28.59
C GLY A 113 23.17 -7.97 -27.98
N THR A 114 22.48 -8.13 -26.86
CA THR A 114 22.22 -9.44 -26.24
C THR A 114 20.83 -9.95 -26.61
N THR A 115 20.75 -11.15 -27.19
CA THR A 115 19.48 -11.84 -27.47
C THR A 115 18.88 -12.40 -26.19
N TYR A 116 17.70 -11.92 -25.81
CA TYR A 116 16.98 -12.40 -24.61
C TYR A 116 15.88 -13.41 -24.91
N LYS A 117 15.29 -13.32 -26.11
CA LYS A 117 14.22 -14.22 -26.51
C LYS A 117 14.25 -14.44 -28.01
N THR A 118 13.90 -15.65 -28.41
CA THR A 118 13.69 -16.06 -29.80
C THR A 118 12.30 -16.66 -29.89
N TYR A 119 11.52 -16.16 -30.85
CA TYR A 119 10.19 -16.65 -31.16
C TYR A 119 10.21 -17.30 -32.53
N GLN A 120 9.49 -18.42 -32.65
CA GLN A 120 9.29 -19.19 -33.87
C GLN A 120 7.93 -19.86 -33.76
N LYS A 121 7.27 -20.14 -34.88
CA LYS A 121 6.03 -20.90 -34.94
C LYS A 121 6.02 -21.81 -36.17
N ASP A 122 5.11 -22.77 -36.18
CA ASP A 122 4.70 -23.43 -37.42
C ASP A 122 3.57 -22.63 -38.10
N LYS A 123 3.40 -22.82 -39.41
CA LYS A 123 2.43 -22.05 -40.22
C LYS A 123 0.96 -22.17 -39.79
N TYR A 124 0.61 -23.24 -39.08
CA TYR A 124 -0.75 -23.50 -38.58
C TYR A 124 -0.91 -23.18 -37.09
N ASP A 125 0.18 -22.87 -36.39
CA ASP A 125 0.12 -22.51 -34.98
C ASP A 125 -0.57 -21.16 -34.79
N GLY A 126 -1.34 -21.08 -33.71
CA GLY A 126 -2.01 -19.86 -33.28
C GLY A 126 -3.42 -19.69 -33.84
N VAL A 127 -3.80 -18.43 -34.03
CA VAL A 127 -5.17 -18.01 -34.34
C VAL A 127 -5.15 -16.81 -35.29
N LYS A 128 -6.29 -16.47 -35.88
CA LYS A 128 -6.38 -15.36 -36.84
C LYS A 128 -6.50 -14.01 -36.12
N ILE A 129 -5.38 -13.31 -35.95
CA ILE A 129 -5.31 -12.09 -35.13
C ILE A 129 -5.38 -10.82 -35.97
N CYS A 130 -4.56 -10.72 -37.01
CA CYS A 130 -4.48 -9.51 -37.85
C CYS A 130 -5.19 -9.68 -39.20
N LEU A 131 -5.32 -10.91 -39.73
CA LEU A 131 -6.12 -11.18 -40.93
C LEU A 131 -7.12 -12.32 -40.72
N GLY A 132 -8.38 -12.10 -41.10
CA GLY A 132 -9.45 -13.10 -40.94
C GLY A 132 -9.55 -14.10 -42.11
N SER A 133 -9.01 -13.74 -43.27
CA SER A 133 -9.29 -14.41 -44.55
C SER A 133 -8.08 -15.16 -45.15
N THR A 134 -7.29 -15.85 -44.32
CA THR A 134 -6.15 -16.66 -44.80
C THR A 134 -6.20 -18.13 -44.32
N SER A 135 -5.39 -18.99 -44.93
CA SER A 135 -5.21 -20.40 -44.55
C SER A 135 -4.19 -20.60 -43.42
N TYR A 136 -3.50 -19.54 -42.99
CA TYR A 136 -2.45 -19.57 -41.98
C TYR A 136 -2.88 -18.78 -40.74
N ASN A 137 -2.31 -19.13 -39.60
CA ASN A 137 -2.63 -18.53 -38.31
C ASN A 137 -1.52 -17.57 -37.87
N ASP A 138 -1.89 -16.51 -37.16
CA ASP A 138 -0.92 -15.63 -36.50
C ASP A 138 -0.65 -16.16 -35.07
N GLN A 139 0.55 -15.91 -34.55
CA GLN A 139 0.88 -16.27 -33.17
C GLN A 139 1.35 -15.03 -32.41
N LEU A 140 0.72 -14.75 -31.27
CA LEU A 140 1.07 -13.65 -30.40
C LEU A 140 1.96 -14.13 -29.25
N TYR A 141 3.04 -13.40 -29.01
CA TYR A 141 3.96 -13.62 -27.91
C TYR A 141 4.07 -12.39 -27.04
N PHE A 142 4.28 -12.61 -25.74
CA PHE A 142 4.39 -11.54 -24.75
C PHE A 142 5.82 -11.49 -24.22
N PHE A 143 6.62 -10.58 -24.75
CA PHE A 143 7.96 -10.36 -24.23
C PHE A 143 7.86 -9.44 -23.01
N GLN A 144 8.32 -9.91 -21.85
CA GLN A 144 8.57 -9.10 -20.67
C GLN A 144 9.95 -9.45 -20.12
N LYS A 145 10.80 -8.45 -19.92
CA LYS A 145 12.13 -8.67 -19.35
C LYS A 145 12.63 -7.47 -18.57
N ASN A 146 12.95 -7.70 -17.29
CA ASN A 146 13.79 -6.85 -16.48
C ASN A 146 15.26 -7.31 -16.55
N ILE A 147 16.17 -6.36 -16.77
CA ILE A 147 17.62 -6.55 -16.80
C ILE A 147 18.33 -5.53 -15.91
N THR A 148 19.48 -5.91 -15.34
CA THR A 148 20.41 -4.93 -14.76
C THR A 148 20.99 -4.08 -15.87
N HIS A 149 20.80 -2.78 -15.80
CA HIS A 149 21.17 -1.84 -16.85
C HIS A 149 21.44 -0.46 -16.23
N THR A 150 22.55 0.16 -16.61
CA THR A 150 23.01 1.45 -16.07
C THR A 150 23.41 2.47 -17.14
N ASN A 151 23.43 2.05 -18.41
CA ASN A 151 23.81 2.92 -19.52
C ASN A 151 22.74 4.01 -19.72
N SER A 152 23.13 5.20 -20.14
CA SER A 152 22.17 6.28 -20.46
C SER A 152 21.41 6.05 -21.76
N GLN A 153 21.65 4.93 -22.43
CA GLN A 153 21.05 4.55 -23.71
C GLN A 153 20.62 3.09 -23.67
N LEU A 154 19.50 2.78 -24.31
CA LEU A 154 19.05 1.41 -24.59
C LEU A 154 18.96 1.24 -26.11
N ASN A 155 19.63 0.23 -26.65
CA ASN A 155 19.47 -0.21 -28.03
C ASN A 155 18.51 -1.41 -28.09
N LEU A 156 17.25 -1.16 -28.45
CA LEU A 156 16.23 -2.18 -28.65
C LEU A 156 16.18 -2.60 -30.13
N GLN A 157 16.35 -3.90 -30.37
CA GLN A 157 16.35 -4.48 -31.70
C GLN A 157 15.44 -5.70 -31.78
N PHE A 158 14.81 -5.87 -32.94
CA PHE A 158 14.16 -7.10 -33.36
C PHE A 158 14.82 -7.57 -34.64
N THR A 159 15.48 -8.72 -34.58
CA THR A 159 16.16 -9.30 -35.75
C THR A 159 15.43 -10.53 -36.23
N SER A 160 15.29 -10.70 -37.54
CA SER A 160 14.64 -11.87 -38.14
C SER A 160 15.47 -12.46 -39.28
N ASN A 161 15.14 -13.70 -39.65
CA ASN A 161 15.72 -14.42 -40.78
C ASN A 161 14.66 -14.83 -41.83
N PHE A 162 13.56 -14.08 -41.92
CA PHE A 162 12.52 -14.28 -42.91
C PHE A 162 13.10 -14.29 -44.33
N ASP A 163 12.67 -15.25 -45.14
CA ASP A 163 13.12 -15.42 -46.53
C ASP A 163 12.02 -15.06 -47.53
N GLN A 164 10.79 -14.83 -47.05
CA GLN A 164 9.65 -14.38 -47.84
C GLN A 164 9.28 -12.90 -47.54
N ASP A 165 8.48 -12.32 -48.44
CA ASP A 165 8.00 -10.94 -48.28
C ASP A 165 6.76 -10.86 -47.39
N ASN A 166 6.33 -9.63 -47.10
CA ASN A 166 5.21 -9.36 -46.17
C ASN A 166 3.83 -9.78 -46.70
N SER A 167 3.74 -10.25 -47.94
CA SER A 167 2.53 -10.89 -48.45
C SER A 167 2.39 -12.32 -47.96
N ASP A 168 3.48 -12.97 -47.54
CA ASP A 168 3.47 -14.33 -47.01
C ASP A 168 3.71 -14.37 -45.51
N GLU A 169 4.82 -13.77 -45.03
CA GLU A 169 5.25 -13.90 -43.64
C GLU A 169 5.80 -12.59 -43.05
N GLY A 170 6.01 -12.59 -41.74
CA GLY A 170 6.79 -11.55 -41.08
C GLY A 170 6.42 -11.38 -39.62
N PHE A 171 6.75 -10.22 -39.06
CA PHE A 171 6.36 -9.88 -37.69
C PHE A 171 5.87 -8.45 -37.54
N GLY A 172 5.10 -8.21 -36.50
CA GLY A 172 4.77 -6.87 -36.03
C GLY A 172 4.82 -6.79 -34.52
N ILE A 173 4.82 -5.56 -34.00
CA ILE A 173 4.84 -5.29 -32.56
C ILE A 173 3.70 -4.35 -32.14
N LYS A 174 3.24 -4.54 -30.91
CA LYS A 174 2.22 -3.71 -30.24
C LYS A 174 2.54 -3.58 -28.75
N ASN A 175 1.91 -2.62 -28.06
CA ASN A 175 1.96 -2.49 -26.60
C ASN A 175 3.39 -2.43 -26.03
N LEU A 176 4.29 -1.69 -26.69
CA LEU A 176 5.67 -1.54 -26.25
C LEU A 176 5.71 -0.55 -25.07
N SER A 177 6.32 -0.97 -23.96
CA SER A 177 6.72 -0.06 -22.89
C SER A 177 8.15 -0.31 -22.45
N VAL A 178 8.87 0.79 -22.20
CA VAL A 178 10.22 0.79 -21.64
C VAL A 178 10.18 1.56 -20.33
N ARG A 179 10.69 0.94 -19.27
CA ARG A 179 10.72 1.48 -17.91
C ARG A 179 12.11 1.30 -17.32
N VAL A 180 12.46 2.16 -16.37
CA VAL A 180 13.71 2.03 -15.61
C VAL A 180 13.44 2.17 -14.12
N ASP A 181 14.15 1.40 -13.31
CA ASP A 181 14.21 1.60 -11.87
C ASP A 181 15.34 2.55 -11.55
N THR A 182 14.97 3.79 -11.22
CA THR A 182 15.93 4.87 -11.01
C THR A 182 16.88 4.59 -9.86
N CYS A 183 18.00 5.32 -9.84
CA CYS A 183 18.82 5.36 -8.65
C CYS A 183 18.11 6.06 -7.50
N HIS A 184 18.59 5.86 -6.28
CA HIS A 184 18.22 6.77 -5.20
C HIS A 184 18.47 8.23 -5.64
N PRO A 185 17.57 9.20 -5.37
CA PRO A 185 17.65 10.56 -5.92
C PRO A 185 18.94 11.32 -5.65
N SER A 186 19.73 10.86 -4.67
CA SER A 186 21.05 11.40 -4.33
C SER A 186 22.21 10.83 -5.14
N CYS A 187 22.03 9.78 -5.94
CA CYS A 187 23.10 9.12 -6.69
C CYS A 187 23.12 9.57 -8.15
N ALA A 188 24.30 9.83 -8.72
CA ALA A 188 24.43 10.05 -10.17
C ALA A 188 24.52 8.72 -10.94
N THR A 189 25.07 7.68 -10.32
CA THR A 189 24.98 6.28 -10.78
C THR A 189 24.86 5.36 -9.57
N CYS A 190 24.32 4.16 -9.76
CA CYS A 190 24.05 3.23 -8.66
C CYS A 190 24.10 1.77 -9.10
N SER A 191 24.22 0.87 -8.12
CA SER A 191 24.07 -0.57 -8.32
C SER A 191 22.72 -1.11 -7.82
N GLY A 192 21.83 -0.23 -7.35
CA GLY A 192 20.59 -0.60 -6.70
C GLY A 192 19.81 0.61 -6.18
N PRO A 193 18.64 0.36 -5.60
CA PRO A 193 17.68 1.41 -5.24
C PRO A 193 18.00 2.17 -3.94
N SER A 194 18.92 1.65 -3.12
CA SER A 194 19.17 2.19 -1.78
C SER A 194 20.16 3.36 -1.79
N GLN A 195 20.02 4.28 -0.83
CA GLN A 195 20.91 5.44 -0.69
C GLN A 195 22.39 5.06 -0.53
N ASN A 196 22.70 3.92 0.07
CA ASN A 196 24.07 3.41 0.25
C ASN A 196 24.59 2.56 -0.92
N GLN A 197 23.86 2.52 -2.04
CA GLN A 197 24.24 1.81 -3.27
C GLN A 197 24.63 2.78 -4.40
N CYS A 198 24.96 4.04 -4.07
CA CYS A 198 25.52 4.98 -5.03
C CYS A 198 26.93 4.55 -5.46
N GLN A 199 27.17 4.56 -6.77
CA GLN A 199 28.49 4.35 -7.36
C GLN A 199 29.19 5.68 -7.67
N SER A 200 28.42 6.73 -7.97
CA SER A 200 28.93 8.09 -8.16
C SER A 200 27.91 9.12 -7.68
N CYS A 201 28.38 10.33 -7.42
CA CYS A 201 27.54 11.41 -6.88
C CYS A 201 27.28 12.52 -7.90
N PRO A 202 26.14 13.22 -7.74
CA PRO A 202 25.84 14.47 -8.42
C PRO A 202 26.99 15.47 -8.40
N ASN A 203 26.98 16.42 -9.33
CA ASN A 203 27.93 17.54 -9.31
C ASN A 203 27.96 18.22 -7.93
N LYS A 204 29.17 18.36 -7.39
CA LYS A 204 29.47 18.84 -6.01
C LYS A 204 29.19 17.85 -4.88
N GLY A 205 28.59 16.69 -5.13
CA GLY A 205 28.39 15.65 -4.12
C GLY A 205 29.69 14.89 -3.79
N THR A 206 29.77 14.33 -2.58
CA THR A 206 30.88 13.49 -2.12
C THR A 206 30.38 12.09 -1.77
N LEU A 207 31.04 11.06 -2.31
CA LEU A 207 30.71 9.66 -2.04
C LEU A 207 31.43 9.19 -0.76
N GLN A 208 30.66 8.71 0.22
CA GLN A 208 31.18 8.11 1.45
C GLN A 208 30.40 6.85 1.78
N ASN A 209 31.09 5.71 1.90
CA ASN A 209 30.48 4.41 2.22
C ASN A 209 29.27 4.04 1.33
N GLY A 210 29.36 4.34 0.03
CA GLY A 210 28.29 4.08 -0.94
C GLY A 210 27.11 5.06 -0.89
N ALA A 211 27.15 6.07 -0.01
CA ALA A 211 26.14 7.13 0.06
C ALA A 211 26.69 8.47 -0.43
N CYS A 212 25.86 9.21 -1.16
CA CYS A 212 26.20 10.55 -1.61
C CYS A 212 25.74 11.60 -0.60
N THR A 213 26.66 12.51 -0.26
CA THR A 213 26.40 13.65 0.62
C THR A 213 26.65 14.95 -0.14
N CYS A 214 25.82 15.96 0.12
CA CYS A 214 26.00 17.29 -0.46
C CYS A 214 26.78 18.19 0.52
N PRO A 215 27.89 18.83 0.10
CA PRO A 215 28.66 19.75 0.94
C PRO A 215 27.86 21.01 1.33
N SER A 216 28.31 21.70 2.38
CA SER A 216 27.80 23.03 2.80
C SER A 216 26.29 23.10 3.07
N MET A 217 25.71 22.07 3.70
CA MET A 217 24.27 21.96 3.98
C MET A 217 23.38 21.87 2.73
N GLY A 218 23.93 21.45 1.59
CA GLY A 218 23.13 21.15 0.40
C GLY A 218 22.23 19.91 0.59
N ILE A 219 21.16 19.86 -0.18
CA ILE A 219 20.14 18.80 -0.17
C ILE A 219 20.08 18.21 -1.58
N ALA A 220 20.12 16.88 -1.70
CA ALA A 220 20.08 16.22 -2.99
C ALA A 220 18.66 16.22 -3.59
N HIS A 221 18.53 16.57 -4.86
CA HIS A 221 17.27 16.48 -5.61
C HIS A 221 17.56 16.30 -7.09
N ASN A 222 16.86 15.35 -7.72
CA ASN A 222 16.95 15.07 -9.16
C ASN A 222 18.41 15.03 -9.66
N TYR A 223 19.26 14.25 -8.96
CA TYR A 223 20.66 14.05 -9.32
C TYR A 223 21.52 15.33 -9.25
N GLN A 224 21.15 16.30 -8.41
CA GLN A 224 21.88 17.56 -8.17
C GLN A 224 21.90 17.91 -6.67
N CYS A 225 22.91 18.67 -6.23
CA CYS A 225 22.93 19.27 -4.89
C CYS A 225 22.35 20.69 -4.95
N LEU A 226 21.24 20.92 -4.24
CA LEU A 226 20.55 22.20 -4.14
C LEU A 226 20.74 22.80 -2.73
N ASN A 227 20.58 24.11 -2.57
CA ASN A 227 20.59 24.74 -1.25
C ASN A 227 19.23 24.66 -0.54
N GLN A 228 18.16 24.44 -1.30
CA GLN A 228 16.78 24.31 -0.81
C GLN A 228 15.97 23.44 -1.77
N CYS A 229 14.97 22.74 -1.24
CA CYS A 229 14.08 21.93 -2.08
C CYS A 229 13.18 22.81 -2.96
N PRO A 230 12.90 22.37 -4.21
CA PRO A 230 11.97 23.08 -5.08
C PRO A 230 10.53 23.00 -4.54
N GLN A 231 9.65 23.85 -5.08
CA GLN A 231 8.24 23.87 -4.71
C GLN A 231 7.60 22.49 -4.90
N GLY A 232 6.82 22.05 -3.91
CA GLY A 232 6.23 20.70 -3.90
C GLY A 232 7.14 19.62 -3.30
N PHE A 233 8.35 19.98 -2.86
CA PHE A 233 9.26 19.10 -2.16
C PHE A 233 9.71 19.69 -0.82
N GLN A 234 10.02 18.83 0.14
CA GLN A 234 10.60 19.19 1.44
C GLN A 234 11.81 18.32 1.76
N PRO A 235 12.73 18.76 2.63
CA PRO A 235 13.81 17.90 3.09
C PRO A 235 13.25 16.66 3.80
N ASP A 236 13.88 15.52 3.60
CA ASP A 236 13.62 14.31 4.38
C ASP A 236 13.99 14.52 5.85
N SER A 237 13.70 13.54 6.72
CA SER A 237 13.99 13.66 8.15
C SER A 237 15.48 13.78 8.49
N THR A 238 16.38 13.42 7.56
CA THR A 238 17.84 13.57 7.72
C THR A 238 18.37 14.84 7.07
N ASN A 239 17.53 15.64 6.41
CA ASN A 239 17.90 16.85 5.67
C ASN A 239 18.97 16.60 4.59
N SER A 240 18.97 15.41 3.99
CA SER A 240 19.95 14.95 3.01
C SER A 240 19.41 14.99 1.57
N PHE A 241 18.10 14.85 1.38
CA PHE A 241 17.47 14.89 0.05
C PHE A 241 16.03 15.42 0.09
N CYS A 242 15.52 15.81 -1.07
CA CYS A 242 14.17 16.36 -1.23
C CYS A 242 13.15 15.26 -1.56
N VAL A 243 12.10 15.16 -0.75
CA VAL A 243 10.96 14.25 -0.95
C VAL A 243 9.73 15.04 -1.37
N GLU A 244 8.89 14.47 -2.24
CA GLU A 244 7.62 15.12 -2.60
C GLU A 244 6.78 15.29 -1.32
N THR A 245 6.27 16.50 -1.11
CA THR A 245 5.35 16.76 0.00
C THR A 245 3.91 16.53 -0.44
N PHE A 246 3.10 15.97 0.46
CA PHE A 246 1.65 15.93 0.29
C PHE A 246 1.04 17.34 0.20
N CYS A 247 1.76 18.36 0.64
CA CYS A 247 1.44 19.79 0.55
C CYS A 247 1.92 20.41 -0.78
N ASN A 248 1.76 19.73 -1.90
CA ASN A 248 2.11 20.29 -3.21
C ASN A 248 1.07 21.35 -3.62
N PRO A 249 1.44 22.64 -3.82
CA PRO A 249 0.49 23.72 -4.13
C PRO A 249 -0.32 23.51 -5.42
N SER A 250 0.18 22.67 -6.32
CA SER A 250 -0.54 22.29 -7.55
C SER A 250 -1.72 21.36 -7.29
N LYS A 251 -1.70 20.62 -6.17
CA LYS A 251 -2.71 19.60 -5.79
C LYS A 251 -3.44 19.95 -4.48
N CYS A 252 -2.84 20.77 -3.63
CA CYS A 252 -3.27 21.06 -2.26
C CYS A 252 -3.43 22.57 -2.01
N SER A 253 -4.58 22.99 -1.48
CA SER A 253 -4.87 24.40 -1.17
C SER A 253 -4.59 24.77 0.29
N LYS A 254 -4.69 23.81 1.23
CA LYS A 254 -4.38 24.03 2.64
C LYS A 254 -3.73 22.81 3.27
N CYS A 255 -2.63 23.03 3.97
CA CYS A 255 -1.86 21.97 4.62
C CYS A 255 -2.04 21.98 6.13
N ASP A 256 -1.73 20.85 6.75
CA ASP A 256 -1.57 20.82 8.20
C ASP A 256 -0.41 21.70 8.66
N SER A 257 -0.31 21.95 9.97
CA SER A 257 0.71 22.82 10.56
C SER A 257 2.15 22.36 10.30
N ASN A 258 2.35 21.10 9.90
CA ASN A 258 3.66 20.48 9.75
C ASN A 258 4.02 20.23 8.27
N GLY A 259 3.15 20.56 7.32
CA GLY A 259 3.33 20.30 5.89
C GLY A 259 3.33 18.81 5.51
N GLN A 260 2.91 17.93 6.41
CA GLN A 260 2.98 16.46 6.25
C GLN A 260 1.70 15.84 5.72
N SER A 261 0.61 16.60 5.69
CA SER A 261 -0.64 16.19 5.06
C SER A 261 -1.38 17.37 4.44
N CYS A 262 -2.11 17.09 3.37
CA CYS A 262 -3.04 18.02 2.79
C CYS A 262 -4.39 17.93 3.52
N SER A 263 -4.79 19.03 4.14
CA SER A 263 -6.08 19.17 4.83
C SER A 263 -7.22 19.61 3.91
N GLN A 264 -6.89 20.25 2.79
CA GLN A 264 -7.86 20.70 1.79
C GLN A 264 -7.23 20.68 0.40
N CYS A 265 -7.84 19.94 -0.53
CA CYS A 265 -7.34 19.82 -1.90
C CYS A 265 -7.62 21.06 -2.74
N ALA A 266 -6.86 21.22 -3.83
CA ALA A 266 -7.17 22.20 -4.86
C ALA A 266 -8.41 21.77 -5.67
N ASN A 267 -9.05 22.71 -6.37
CA ASN A 267 -10.21 22.39 -7.23
C ASN A 267 -9.84 21.32 -8.27
N GLY A 268 -10.71 20.31 -8.43
CA GLY A 268 -10.47 19.17 -9.33
C GLY A 268 -9.67 18.02 -8.70
N TYR A 269 -9.33 18.12 -7.42
CA TYR A 269 -8.68 17.06 -6.64
C TYR A 269 -9.50 16.66 -5.41
N TYR A 270 -9.30 15.42 -4.97
CA TYR A 270 -10.02 14.78 -3.88
C TYR A 270 -9.06 14.29 -2.82
N GLN A 271 -9.40 14.51 -1.55
CA GLN A 271 -8.56 14.07 -0.44
C GLN A 271 -8.56 12.56 -0.36
N PHE A 272 -7.38 11.96 -0.38
CA PHE A 272 -7.19 10.53 -0.19
C PHE A 272 -5.94 10.31 0.66
N ARG A 273 -6.12 9.62 1.79
CA ARG A 273 -5.08 9.43 2.81
C ARG A 273 -4.49 10.78 3.27
N LYS A 274 -3.18 10.99 3.08
CA LYS A 274 -2.48 12.22 3.49
C LYS A 274 -2.42 13.27 2.38
N GLY A 275 -2.86 12.96 1.16
CA GLY A 275 -2.68 13.81 -0.01
C GLY A 275 -3.98 14.01 -0.81
N CYS A 276 -3.79 14.40 -2.07
CA CYS A 276 -4.87 14.70 -3.00
C CYS A 276 -4.66 13.95 -4.31
N VAL A 277 -5.73 13.33 -4.81
CA VAL A 277 -5.76 12.58 -6.08
C VAL A 277 -6.76 13.23 -7.04
N GLN A 278 -6.48 13.19 -8.35
CA GLN A 278 -7.36 13.81 -9.34
C GLN A 278 -8.66 13.01 -9.57
N GLN A 279 -8.61 11.70 -9.32
CA GLN A 279 -9.75 10.80 -9.37
C GLN A 279 -9.66 9.86 -8.17
N CYS A 280 -10.78 9.63 -7.49
CA CYS A 280 -10.83 8.65 -6.42
C CYS A 280 -10.61 7.24 -6.97
N PRO A 281 -9.82 6.40 -6.29
CA PRO A 281 -9.73 4.97 -6.62
C PRO A 281 -11.11 4.33 -6.59
N SER A 282 -11.36 3.31 -7.42
CA SER A 282 -12.73 2.76 -7.51
C SER A 282 -13.22 2.14 -6.20
N PHE A 283 -12.30 1.56 -5.41
CA PHE A 283 -12.58 1.00 -4.08
C PHE A 283 -12.80 2.06 -2.99
N ALA A 284 -12.54 3.34 -3.26
CA ALA A 284 -12.67 4.44 -2.32
C ALA A 284 -13.57 5.53 -2.91
N PRO A 285 -14.89 5.27 -3.04
CA PRO A 285 -15.79 6.13 -3.79
C PRO A 285 -15.77 7.57 -3.27
N GLN A 286 -15.94 8.51 -4.20
CA GLN A 286 -15.95 9.92 -3.88
C GLN A 286 -17.18 10.29 -3.05
N GLN A 287 -16.97 11.02 -1.96
CA GLN A 287 -18.01 11.71 -1.20
C GLN A 287 -17.57 13.17 -1.01
N GLY A 288 -18.22 14.09 -1.72
CA GLY A 288 -17.82 15.49 -1.74
C GLY A 288 -16.42 15.68 -2.33
N GLN A 289 -15.51 16.33 -1.59
CA GLN A 289 -14.09 16.52 -1.93
C GLN A 289 -13.17 15.46 -1.30
N THR A 290 -13.71 14.33 -0.84
CA THR A 290 -12.96 13.26 -0.19
C THR A 290 -13.22 11.91 -0.85
N CYS A 291 -12.20 11.06 -0.91
CA CYS A 291 -12.36 9.66 -1.29
C CYS A 291 -12.57 8.85 0.00
N GLN A 292 -13.64 8.05 0.05
CA GLN A 292 -13.97 7.26 1.22
C GLN A 292 -12.97 6.11 1.39
N ASP A 293 -11.90 6.37 2.15
CA ASP A 293 -10.84 5.40 2.40
C ASP A 293 -11.40 4.24 3.26
N PRO A 294 -11.44 2.99 2.73
CA PRO A 294 -11.96 1.87 3.47
C PRO A 294 -11.20 1.61 4.78
N SER A 295 -9.90 1.92 4.89
CA SER A 295 -9.16 1.75 6.15
C SER A 295 -9.74 2.57 7.31
N LYS A 296 -10.52 3.62 7.02
CA LYS A 296 -11.19 4.45 8.02
C LYS A 296 -12.57 3.92 8.43
N SER A 297 -12.99 2.75 7.92
CA SER A 297 -14.23 2.10 8.37
C SER A 297 -14.16 1.63 9.82
N THR A 298 -12.96 1.46 10.39
CA THR A 298 -12.76 1.16 11.80
C THR A 298 -11.75 2.14 12.43
N PRO A 299 -11.76 2.35 13.76
CA PRO A 299 -10.87 3.30 14.42
C PRO A 299 -9.37 2.96 14.28
N ASN A 300 -9.03 1.67 14.17
CA ASN A 300 -7.65 1.17 14.10
C ASN A 300 -7.39 0.41 12.80
N GLY A 301 -8.16 0.67 11.74
CA GLY A 301 -7.95 0.08 10.43
C GLY A 301 -6.73 0.70 9.74
N ASP A 302 -5.87 -0.15 9.18
CA ASP A 302 -4.72 0.28 8.37
C ASP A 302 -4.37 -0.74 7.29
N TYR A 303 -3.69 -0.28 6.24
CA TYR A 303 -3.32 -1.13 5.11
C TYR A 303 -2.07 -1.95 5.43
N LEU A 304 -2.16 -3.27 5.22
CA LEU A 304 -0.98 -4.11 5.04
C LEU A 304 -0.43 -4.02 3.61
N LEU A 305 -1.31 -3.81 2.64
CA LEU A 305 -0.96 -3.74 1.22
C LEU A 305 -1.96 -2.87 0.48
N ILE A 306 -1.45 -2.11 -0.48
CA ILE A 306 -2.23 -1.42 -1.50
C ILE A 306 -1.37 -1.31 -2.77
N GLY A 307 -1.93 -1.52 -3.96
CA GLY A 307 -1.20 -1.35 -5.21
C GLY A 307 -2.00 -1.71 -6.44
N LEU A 308 -1.36 -1.60 -7.62
CA LEU A 308 -2.01 -1.79 -8.93
C LEU A 308 -3.15 -0.78 -9.17
N ASN A 309 -3.03 0.41 -8.59
CA ASN A 309 -4.04 1.47 -8.69
C ASN A 309 -3.79 2.37 -9.92
N SER A 310 -2.54 2.47 -10.37
CA SER A 310 -2.21 3.21 -11.58
C SER A 310 -2.91 2.59 -12.78
N ASN A 311 -3.29 3.42 -13.77
CA ASN A 311 -3.69 2.89 -15.08
C ASN A 311 -2.50 2.28 -15.83
N ASN A 312 -1.28 2.67 -15.44
CA ASN A 312 -0.03 2.23 -16.02
C ASN A 312 0.97 1.82 -14.92
N PHE A 313 1.06 0.54 -14.58
CA PHE A 313 2.04 -0.01 -13.64
C PHE A 313 3.02 -0.96 -14.34
N GLY A 314 4.26 -1.01 -13.89
CA GLY A 314 5.27 -1.92 -14.42
C GLY A 314 5.59 -3.09 -13.50
N GLU A 315 6.60 -3.85 -13.91
CA GLU A 315 7.06 -5.04 -13.20
C GLU A 315 7.58 -4.71 -11.80
N SER A 316 8.22 -3.56 -11.61
CA SER A 316 8.79 -3.20 -10.32
C SER A 316 7.72 -2.81 -9.31
N GLU A 317 6.62 -2.20 -9.75
CA GLU A 317 5.44 -1.96 -8.89
C GLU A 317 4.83 -3.30 -8.44
N ILE A 318 4.65 -4.25 -9.36
CA ILE A 318 4.16 -5.61 -9.05
C ILE A 318 5.11 -6.32 -8.07
N ALA A 319 6.42 -6.24 -8.32
CA ALA A 319 7.44 -6.85 -7.47
C ALA A 319 7.49 -6.21 -6.07
N ALA A 320 7.29 -4.89 -5.95
CA ALA A 320 7.25 -4.18 -4.68
C ALA A 320 6.08 -4.61 -3.79
N LEU A 321 4.98 -5.07 -4.40
CA LEU A 321 3.87 -5.69 -3.66
C LEU A 321 4.23 -7.06 -3.06
N GLY A 322 5.35 -7.66 -3.49
CA GLY A 322 5.82 -8.96 -3.03
C GLY A 322 4.82 -10.08 -3.30
N LEU A 323 4.16 -10.02 -4.47
CA LEU A 323 3.26 -11.05 -4.97
C LEU A 323 4.09 -12.21 -5.54
N GLN A 324 3.68 -13.43 -5.25
CA GLN A 324 4.20 -14.64 -5.86
C GLN A 324 3.24 -15.05 -6.99
N LEU A 325 3.71 -14.95 -8.22
CA LEU A 325 2.94 -15.23 -9.42
C LEU A 325 3.39 -16.57 -10.02
N SER A 326 2.45 -17.44 -10.38
CA SER A 326 2.74 -18.72 -11.06
C SER A 326 1.81 -18.96 -12.23
N ASN A 327 2.30 -19.68 -13.24
CA ASN A 327 1.56 -20.07 -14.45
C ASN A 327 0.91 -18.90 -15.21
N PHE A 328 1.58 -17.75 -15.27
CA PHE A 328 1.22 -16.69 -16.21
C PHE A 328 1.95 -16.91 -17.55
N ASN A 329 1.30 -16.60 -18.65
CA ASN A 329 1.83 -16.85 -19.99
C ASN A 329 2.82 -15.75 -20.42
N GLN A 330 4.12 -16.02 -20.23
CA GLN A 330 5.29 -15.24 -20.71
C GLN A 330 5.46 -13.81 -20.15
N ALA A 331 4.38 -13.15 -19.74
CA ALA A 331 4.35 -11.86 -19.07
C ALA A 331 3.53 -11.97 -17.77
N THR A 332 3.55 -10.91 -16.97
CA THR A 332 2.81 -10.82 -15.71
C THR A 332 1.64 -9.84 -15.78
N PHE A 333 1.70 -8.88 -16.71
CA PHE A 333 0.66 -7.88 -16.90
C PHE A 333 0.44 -7.56 -18.38
N GLY A 334 -0.77 -7.10 -18.68
CA GLY A 334 -1.23 -6.75 -20.02
C GLY A 334 -2.15 -5.53 -20.01
N ASN A 335 -2.44 -5.03 -21.20
CA ASN A 335 -3.38 -3.92 -21.38
C ASN A 335 -4.80 -4.47 -21.56
N CYS A 336 -5.78 -3.73 -21.06
CA CYS A 336 -7.19 -3.93 -21.36
C CYS A 336 -7.86 -2.57 -21.50
N GLY A 337 -8.16 -2.14 -22.73
CA GLY A 337 -8.60 -0.78 -23.00
C GLY A 337 -7.58 0.27 -22.52
N SER A 338 -7.99 1.17 -21.63
CA SER A 338 -7.15 2.26 -21.10
C SER A 338 -6.37 1.91 -19.83
N VAL A 339 -6.43 0.66 -19.36
CA VAL A 339 -5.88 0.26 -18.07
C VAL A 339 -4.94 -0.94 -18.20
N GLN A 340 -4.04 -1.10 -17.24
CA GLN A 340 -3.21 -2.29 -17.09
C GLN A 340 -3.78 -3.22 -16.03
N LEU A 341 -3.65 -4.53 -16.29
CA LEU A 341 -4.12 -5.59 -15.43
C LEU A 341 -2.95 -6.52 -15.09
N LEU A 342 -2.86 -6.95 -13.83
CA LEU A 342 -2.02 -8.08 -13.45
C LEU A 342 -2.73 -9.32 -13.99
N GLY A 343 -2.11 -10.01 -14.95
CA GLY A 343 -2.81 -10.85 -15.92
C GLY A 343 -3.17 -10.05 -17.16
N GLY A 344 -4.44 -10.08 -17.54
CA GLY A 344 -4.95 -9.52 -18.79
C GLY A 344 -5.12 -10.59 -19.88
N PRO A 345 -5.62 -10.18 -21.06
CA PRO A 345 -5.90 -11.11 -22.15
C PRO A 345 -4.67 -11.93 -22.49
N PHE A 346 -4.84 -13.25 -22.60
CA PHE A 346 -3.82 -14.22 -23.00
C PHE A 346 -2.63 -14.36 -22.03
N ILE A 347 -2.65 -13.67 -20.88
CA ILE A 347 -1.54 -13.64 -19.92
C ILE A 347 -1.92 -14.36 -18.63
N GLY A 348 -3.04 -13.97 -18.01
CA GLY A 348 -3.59 -14.66 -16.84
C GLY A 348 -4.70 -15.60 -17.29
N GLY A 349 -4.53 -16.91 -17.10
CA GLY A 349 -5.50 -17.91 -17.55
C GLY A 349 -5.46 -19.17 -16.69
N LYS A 350 -5.72 -20.33 -17.31
CA LYS A 350 -5.78 -21.62 -16.62
C LYS A 350 -4.56 -21.91 -15.75
N GLY A 351 -4.83 -22.17 -14.47
CA GLY A 351 -3.84 -22.54 -13.47
C GLY A 351 -2.99 -21.39 -12.96
N SER A 352 -3.18 -20.14 -13.43
CA SER A 352 -2.46 -18.99 -12.90
C SER A 352 -2.82 -18.75 -11.42
N GLN A 353 -1.81 -18.42 -10.61
CA GLN A 353 -2.00 -18.15 -9.18
C GLN A 353 -1.31 -16.86 -8.75
N ILE A 354 -1.98 -16.12 -7.86
CA ILE A 354 -1.44 -14.93 -7.20
C ILE A 354 -1.45 -15.21 -5.70
N LEU A 355 -0.26 -15.25 -5.09
CA LEU A 355 -0.09 -15.57 -3.68
C LEU A 355 0.61 -14.42 -2.96
N LYS A 356 0.09 -14.02 -1.80
CA LYS A 356 0.72 -13.05 -0.91
C LYS A 356 0.71 -13.57 0.52
N THR A 357 1.87 -13.52 1.17
CA THR A 357 2.03 -13.84 2.58
C THR A 357 2.47 -12.62 3.39
N PHE A 358 1.93 -12.52 4.60
CA PHE A 358 2.27 -11.54 5.61
C PHE A 358 2.65 -12.27 6.90
N GLN A 359 3.59 -11.71 7.65
CA GLN A 359 4.12 -12.29 8.88
C GLN A 359 4.27 -11.19 9.93
N ASN A 360 4.29 -11.57 11.21
CA ASN A 360 4.43 -10.66 12.34
C ASN A 360 3.37 -9.54 12.37
N ILE A 361 2.14 -9.84 11.96
CA ILE A 361 1.03 -8.89 12.04
C ILE A 361 0.73 -8.63 13.52
N LYS A 362 0.67 -7.36 13.91
CA LYS A 362 0.30 -6.93 15.28
C LYS A 362 -1.09 -7.48 15.67
N PRO A 363 -1.42 -7.57 16.97
CA PRO A 363 -2.74 -8.05 17.38
C PRO A 363 -3.89 -7.34 16.67
N HIS A 364 -4.81 -8.12 16.15
CA HIS A 364 -5.96 -7.69 15.36
C HIS A 364 -7.08 -8.73 15.44
N PHE A 365 -8.24 -8.42 14.87
CA PHE A 365 -9.41 -9.28 14.91
C PHE A 365 -10.08 -9.50 13.54
N GLN A 366 -9.77 -8.66 12.56
CA GLN A 366 -10.34 -8.76 11.22
C GLN A 366 -9.31 -8.37 10.16
N VAL A 367 -9.41 -9.04 9.01
CA VAL A 367 -8.75 -8.70 7.76
C VAL A 367 -9.83 -8.42 6.72
N ARG A 368 -9.67 -7.35 5.94
CA ARG A 368 -10.45 -7.10 4.73
C ARG A 368 -9.53 -6.96 3.54
N PHE A 369 -9.77 -7.69 2.47
CA PHE A 369 -9.02 -7.55 1.23
C PHE A 369 -9.97 -7.40 0.06
N GLY A 370 -9.48 -6.79 -1.02
CA GLY A 370 -10.26 -6.57 -2.22
C GLY A 370 -9.39 -6.19 -3.42
N PHE A 371 -10.01 -6.27 -4.59
CA PHE A 371 -9.43 -5.96 -5.89
C PHE A 371 -10.55 -5.74 -6.90
N GLN A 372 -10.25 -5.03 -7.99
CA GLN A 372 -11.06 -5.12 -9.20
C GLN A 372 -10.67 -6.35 -9.99
N TYR A 373 -11.67 -7.07 -10.47
CA TYR A 373 -11.51 -8.30 -11.24
C TYR A 373 -12.11 -8.12 -12.63
N TYR A 374 -11.36 -8.54 -13.65
CA TYR A 374 -11.78 -8.54 -15.05
C TYR A 374 -11.95 -10.00 -15.50
N GLN A 375 -13.19 -10.39 -15.78
CA GLN A 375 -13.54 -11.61 -16.52
C GLN A 375 -13.43 -11.28 -17.99
N ILE A 376 -12.46 -11.91 -18.66
CA ILE A 376 -12.19 -11.68 -20.07
C ILE A 376 -12.63 -12.94 -20.82
N ASP A 377 -13.38 -12.74 -21.90
CA ASP A 377 -13.87 -13.78 -22.81
C ASP A 377 -14.97 -14.72 -22.25
N SER A 378 -14.96 -16.01 -22.61
CA SER A 378 -16.05 -16.95 -22.38
C SER A 378 -15.77 -17.79 -21.15
N TRP A 379 -16.48 -17.54 -20.06
CA TRP A 379 -16.39 -18.34 -18.84
C TRP A 379 -17.62 -19.23 -18.72
N ASP A 380 -17.49 -20.55 -18.60
CA ASP A 380 -18.64 -21.47 -18.60
C ASP A 380 -18.75 -22.39 -17.38
N SER A 381 -18.83 -21.77 -16.18
CA SER A 381 -19.12 -22.34 -14.83
C SER A 381 -17.91 -22.48 -13.90
N GLU A 382 -16.73 -22.18 -14.41
CA GLU A 382 -15.44 -22.13 -13.73
C GLU A 382 -15.28 -20.81 -12.99
N GLY A 383 -14.37 -20.82 -12.02
CA GLY A 383 -14.25 -19.73 -11.06
C GLY A 383 -12.82 -19.36 -10.72
N PHE A 384 -12.72 -18.16 -10.17
CA PHE A 384 -11.53 -17.68 -9.52
C PHE A 384 -11.62 -17.97 -8.02
N LYS A 385 -10.91 -18.99 -7.55
CA LYS A 385 -10.98 -19.44 -6.16
C LYS A 385 -10.13 -18.55 -5.27
N VAL A 386 -10.72 -18.12 -4.15
CA VAL A 386 -10.10 -17.22 -3.20
C VAL A 386 -9.86 -17.98 -1.89
N TYR A 387 -8.61 -18.02 -1.45
CA TYR A 387 -8.18 -18.70 -0.24
C TYR A 387 -7.58 -17.72 0.76
N VAL A 388 -7.87 -17.95 2.04
CA VAL A 388 -7.21 -17.30 3.17
C VAL A 388 -6.73 -18.36 4.16
N ASP A 389 -5.44 -18.34 4.46
CA ASP A 389 -4.77 -19.33 5.31
C ASP A 389 -5.14 -20.78 4.93
N THR A 390 -4.98 -21.10 3.64
CA THR A 390 -5.34 -22.40 3.02
C THR A 390 -6.84 -22.72 2.91
N ASN A 391 -7.71 -21.98 3.60
CA ASN A 391 -9.16 -22.20 3.52
C ASN A 391 -9.75 -21.48 2.31
N GLN A 392 -10.49 -22.20 1.47
CA GLN A 392 -11.28 -21.57 0.41
C GLN A 392 -12.42 -20.79 1.05
N ILE A 393 -12.42 -19.47 0.88
CA ILE A 393 -13.45 -18.58 1.44
C ILE A 393 -14.48 -18.14 0.41
N ASP A 394 -14.13 -18.24 -0.87
CA ASP A 394 -14.98 -17.80 -1.97
C ASP A 394 -14.56 -18.45 -3.29
N GLU A 395 -15.46 -18.40 -4.26
CA GLU A 395 -15.20 -18.75 -5.66
C GLU A 395 -15.99 -17.79 -6.54
N ILE A 396 -15.26 -16.94 -7.27
CA ILE A 396 -15.90 -15.93 -8.10
C ILE A 396 -16.16 -16.51 -9.49
N LYS A 397 -17.44 -16.67 -9.83
CA LYS A 397 -17.91 -17.25 -11.09
C LYS A 397 -18.47 -16.17 -12.02
N GLN A 398 -18.65 -16.51 -13.29
CA GLN A 398 -19.33 -15.63 -14.23
C GLN A 398 -20.80 -15.40 -13.80
N ASP A 399 -21.28 -14.17 -13.89
CA ASP A 399 -22.69 -13.85 -13.72
C ASP A 399 -23.48 -14.33 -14.95
N GLN A 400 -24.66 -14.91 -14.75
CA GLN A 400 -25.54 -15.47 -15.79
C GLN A 400 -25.99 -14.42 -16.83
N ALA A 401 -25.86 -13.14 -16.53
CA ALA A 401 -26.17 -12.04 -17.44
C ALA A 401 -25.12 -11.82 -18.56
N GLY A 402 -23.92 -12.41 -18.43
CA GLY A 402 -22.79 -12.15 -19.31
C GLY A 402 -22.21 -10.74 -19.18
N GLY A 403 -21.08 -10.47 -19.83
CA GLY A 403 -20.47 -9.15 -19.88
C GLY A 403 -21.30 -8.11 -20.65
N LYS A 404 -20.94 -6.83 -20.53
CA LYS A 404 -21.68 -5.71 -21.16
C LYS A 404 -21.06 -5.21 -22.47
N ASP A 405 -19.73 -5.19 -22.52
CA ASP A 405 -18.92 -4.65 -23.62
C ASP A 405 -17.69 -5.53 -23.87
N ASN A 406 -17.14 -5.52 -25.09
CA ASN A 406 -15.85 -6.16 -25.40
C ASN A 406 -14.75 -5.12 -25.15
N LEU A 407 -14.11 -5.18 -23.98
CA LEU A 407 -13.08 -4.23 -23.56
C LEU A 407 -11.70 -4.66 -24.06
N CYS A 408 -11.39 -5.95 -24.03
CA CYS A 408 -10.11 -6.52 -24.45
C CYS A 408 -10.25 -8.03 -24.72
N GLY A 409 -9.20 -8.68 -25.23
CA GLY A 409 -9.28 -10.11 -25.56
C GLY A 409 -10.10 -10.37 -26.81
N SER A 410 -11.03 -11.32 -26.75
CA SER A 410 -11.88 -11.76 -27.86
C SER A 410 -13.08 -10.83 -28.09
N ASN A 411 -13.47 -10.65 -29.35
CA ASN A 411 -14.67 -9.91 -29.75
C ASN A 411 -15.93 -10.77 -29.77
N SER A 412 -15.77 -12.08 -29.57
CA SER A 412 -16.88 -13.04 -29.60
C SER A 412 -17.69 -13.02 -28.31
N TRP A 413 -17.10 -12.52 -27.22
CA TRP A 413 -17.66 -12.57 -25.88
C TRP A 413 -17.49 -11.22 -25.19
N LYS A 414 -18.49 -10.83 -24.42
CA LYS A 414 -18.45 -9.57 -23.69
C LYS A 414 -17.73 -9.75 -22.38
N ASP A 415 -16.85 -8.82 -22.07
CA ASP A 415 -16.10 -8.77 -20.83
C ASP A 415 -16.96 -8.22 -19.69
N ASN A 416 -16.61 -8.63 -18.47
CA ASN A 416 -17.21 -8.11 -17.26
C ASN A 416 -16.12 -7.68 -16.28
N PHE A 417 -16.39 -6.64 -15.52
CA PHE A 417 -15.52 -6.27 -14.41
C PHE A 417 -16.34 -5.89 -13.18
N TYR A 418 -15.87 -6.30 -12.02
CA TYR A 418 -16.52 -6.04 -10.75
C TYR A 418 -15.50 -5.79 -9.65
N SER A 419 -15.92 -5.07 -8.62
CA SER A 419 -15.13 -4.87 -7.41
C SER A 419 -15.41 -6.00 -6.43
N TYR A 420 -14.37 -6.77 -6.10
CA TYR A 420 -14.43 -7.82 -5.08
C TYR A 420 -13.87 -7.28 -3.76
N SER A 421 -14.56 -7.52 -2.65
CA SER A 421 -14.07 -7.21 -1.30
C SER A 421 -14.68 -8.16 -0.28
N LYS A 422 -13.86 -8.69 0.62
CA LYS A 422 -14.30 -9.62 1.67
C LYS A 422 -13.65 -9.30 3.01
N SER A 423 -14.46 -9.24 4.07
CA SER A 423 -14.00 -9.17 5.46
C SER A 423 -14.05 -10.55 6.11
N ILE A 424 -12.99 -10.92 6.82
CA ILE A 424 -12.84 -12.22 7.49
C ILE A 424 -12.36 -11.98 8.92
N GLN A 425 -12.94 -12.71 9.88
CA GLN A 425 -12.41 -12.75 11.24
C GLN A 425 -11.05 -13.45 11.24
N HIS A 426 -10.02 -12.75 11.69
CA HIS A 426 -8.64 -13.22 11.62
C HIS A 426 -7.82 -12.58 12.74
N ASN A 427 -7.04 -13.39 13.45
CA ASN A 427 -6.25 -12.95 14.61
C ASN A 427 -4.86 -13.61 14.68
N SER A 428 -4.47 -14.39 13.67
CA SER A 428 -3.13 -14.99 13.57
C SER A 428 -2.08 -13.94 13.24
N GLN A 429 -0.83 -14.15 13.65
CA GLN A 429 0.28 -13.26 13.29
C GLN A 429 0.76 -13.43 11.84
N SER A 430 0.32 -14.49 11.16
CA SER A 430 0.56 -14.74 9.75
C SER A 430 -0.75 -14.67 8.98
N LEU A 431 -0.70 -14.18 7.75
CA LEU A 431 -1.84 -14.18 6.83
C LEU A 431 -1.34 -14.63 5.45
N GLU A 432 -2.02 -15.59 4.85
CA GLU A 432 -1.85 -15.96 3.45
C GLU A 432 -3.12 -15.63 2.66
N ILE A 433 -2.97 -14.92 1.54
CA ILE A 433 -4.04 -14.70 0.56
C ILE A 433 -3.59 -15.34 -0.75
N LYS A 434 -4.39 -16.28 -1.26
CA LYS A 434 -4.14 -16.95 -2.54
C LYS A 434 -5.35 -16.84 -3.45
N LEU A 435 -5.10 -16.39 -4.67
CA LEU A 435 -6.05 -16.35 -5.78
C LEU A 435 -5.65 -17.39 -6.81
N ASN A 436 -6.58 -18.22 -7.25
CA ASN A 436 -6.30 -19.37 -8.12
C ASN A 436 -7.34 -19.48 -9.23
N ALA A 437 -6.91 -19.35 -10.48
CA ALA A 437 -7.74 -19.59 -11.65
C ALA A 437 -7.91 -21.10 -11.89
N THR A 438 -9.15 -21.61 -11.81
CA THR A 438 -9.46 -23.03 -12.07
C THR A 438 -10.16 -23.27 -13.40
N PHE A 439 -9.91 -22.39 -14.37
CA PHE A 439 -10.36 -22.47 -15.75
C PHE A 439 -9.94 -23.80 -16.38
N ASP A 440 -10.76 -24.35 -17.26
CA ASP A 440 -10.51 -25.64 -17.89
C ASP A 440 -10.05 -25.48 -19.36
N GLU A 441 -10.10 -24.28 -19.92
CA GLU A 441 -9.66 -23.96 -21.28
C GLU A 441 -8.33 -23.18 -21.36
N ASP A 442 -7.89 -22.90 -22.58
CA ASP A 442 -6.63 -22.19 -22.85
C ASP A 442 -6.76 -20.68 -22.59
N TYR A 443 -5.62 -20.00 -22.40
CA TYR A 443 -5.56 -18.55 -22.16
C TYR A 443 -6.17 -17.71 -23.30
N PHE A 444 -6.39 -18.29 -24.49
CA PHE A 444 -7.11 -17.66 -25.60
C PHE A 444 -8.64 -17.64 -25.47
N ASN A 445 -9.22 -18.43 -24.56
CA ASN A 445 -10.67 -18.50 -24.36
C ASN A 445 -11.08 -18.04 -22.95
N GLU A 446 -10.24 -18.31 -21.94
CA GLU A 446 -10.52 -17.95 -20.55
C GLU A 446 -9.34 -17.17 -19.96
N SER A 447 -9.49 -15.85 -19.96
CA SER A 447 -8.49 -14.95 -19.39
C SER A 447 -9.04 -14.15 -18.21
N PHE A 448 -8.12 -13.67 -17.37
CA PHE A 448 -8.45 -12.74 -16.30
C PHE A 448 -7.37 -11.71 -16.08
N GLY A 449 -7.78 -10.63 -15.44
CA GLY A 449 -6.84 -9.68 -14.87
C GLY A 449 -7.36 -9.07 -13.58
N ILE A 450 -6.46 -8.67 -12.69
CA ILE A 450 -6.80 -7.92 -11.49
C ILE A 450 -6.08 -6.59 -11.42
N ARG A 451 -6.67 -5.64 -10.72
CA ARG A 451 -6.06 -4.37 -10.35
C ARG A 451 -6.64 -3.84 -9.04
N GLU A 452 -6.12 -2.73 -8.55
CA GLU A 452 -6.57 -2.08 -7.32
C GLU A 452 -6.58 -3.01 -6.08
N LEU A 453 -5.51 -3.80 -5.93
CA LEU A 453 -5.38 -4.77 -4.85
C LEU A 453 -5.12 -4.06 -3.53
N PHE A 454 -5.90 -4.38 -2.50
CA PHE A 454 -5.66 -3.92 -1.13
C PHE A 454 -5.88 -5.02 -0.08
N VAL A 455 -5.17 -4.87 1.04
CA VAL A 455 -5.34 -5.67 2.26
C VAL A 455 -5.32 -4.71 3.45
N ILE A 456 -6.39 -4.70 4.23
CA ILE A 456 -6.62 -3.88 5.40
C ILE A 456 -6.73 -4.80 6.62
N VAL A 457 -6.13 -4.39 7.72
CA VAL A 457 -6.23 -5.05 9.01
C VAL A 457 -6.88 -4.11 10.01
N ASP A 458 -7.85 -4.61 10.76
CA ASP A 458 -8.43 -3.91 11.89
C ASP A 458 -7.70 -4.32 13.17
N TYR A 459 -6.75 -3.48 13.58
CA TYR A 459 -5.89 -3.76 14.73
C TYR A 459 -6.63 -3.62 16.06
N CYS A 460 -6.12 -4.35 17.06
CA CYS A 460 -6.54 -4.13 18.43
C CYS A 460 -6.16 -2.72 18.91
N PRO A 461 -6.92 -2.15 19.86
CA PRO A 461 -6.56 -0.87 20.47
C PRO A 461 -5.14 -0.88 21.08
N PRO A 462 -4.48 0.28 21.23
CA PRO A 462 -3.16 0.36 21.85
C PRO A 462 -3.11 -0.33 23.22
N GLY A 463 -2.04 -1.08 23.48
CA GLY A 463 -1.86 -1.83 24.72
C GLY A 463 -2.64 -3.16 24.78
N CYS A 464 -3.45 -3.47 23.77
CA CYS A 464 -4.25 -4.70 23.73
C CYS A 464 -3.55 -5.82 22.96
N ALA A 465 -3.50 -7.01 23.57
CA ALA A 465 -2.92 -8.23 23.02
C ALA A 465 -3.95 -9.14 22.33
N SER A 466 -5.24 -9.03 22.66
CA SER A 466 -6.33 -9.71 21.93
C SER A 466 -7.66 -8.98 22.11
N CYS A 467 -8.46 -8.89 21.05
CA CYS A 467 -9.67 -8.08 21.00
C CYS A 467 -10.73 -8.64 20.04
N ASP A 468 -11.93 -8.08 20.10
CA ASP A 468 -12.91 -8.09 19.02
C ASP A 468 -13.15 -6.63 18.54
N SER A 469 -14.20 -6.41 17.74
CA SER A 469 -14.55 -5.07 17.23
C SER A 469 -14.92 -4.05 18.31
N ASN A 470 -15.26 -4.48 19.52
CA ASN A 470 -15.86 -3.67 20.57
C ASN A 470 -15.02 -3.59 21.85
N GLN A 471 -14.19 -4.59 22.14
CA GLN A 471 -13.47 -4.68 23.40
C GLN A 471 -12.11 -5.38 23.30
N CYS A 472 -11.21 -4.99 24.19
CA CYS A 472 -10.00 -5.72 24.48
C CYS A 472 -10.25 -6.80 25.54
N PHE A 473 -9.82 -8.02 25.26
CA PHE A 473 -9.89 -9.15 26.19
C PHE A 473 -8.64 -9.28 27.05
N LYS A 474 -7.45 -9.07 26.46
CA LYS A 474 -6.16 -9.23 27.13
C LYS A 474 -5.25 -8.05 26.85
N CYS A 475 -4.65 -7.48 27.90
CA CYS A 475 -3.66 -6.43 27.78
C CYS A 475 -2.23 -6.98 27.65
N PHE A 476 -1.35 -6.23 27.02
CA PHE A 476 0.09 -6.49 27.08
C PHE A 476 0.63 -6.30 28.51
N ASP A 477 1.81 -6.85 28.79
CA ASP A 477 2.48 -6.59 30.05
C ASP A 477 2.80 -5.10 30.22
N GLY A 478 2.63 -4.59 31.44
CA GLY A 478 2.69 -3.16 31.75
C GLY A 478 1.34 -2.42 31.61
N TYR A 479 0.33 -3.05 31.03
CA TYR A 479 -1.02 -2.51 30.90
C TYR A 479 -2.02 -3.23 31.82
N GLN A 480 -3.14 -2.55 32.08
CA GLN A 480 -4.23 -3.01 32.92
C GLN A 480 -5.56 -2.87 32.19
N LYS A 481 -6.46 -3.83 32.38
CA LYS A 481 -7.80 -3.80 31.77
C LYS A 481 -8.71 -2.86 32.54
N SER A 482 -9.13 -1.76 31.92
CA SER A 482 -10.18 -0.86 32.43
C SER A 482 -11.38 -0.90 31.49
N GLY A 483 -12.46 -1.54 31.93
CA GLY A 483 -13.64 -1.81 31.11
C GLY A 483 -13.30 -2.63 29.84
N THR A 484 -13.38 -1.97 28.68
CA THR A 484 -13.13 -2.53 27.35
C THR A 484 -11.76 -2.19 26.77
N LYS A 485 -10.91 -1.45 27.50
CA LYS A 485 -9.62 -0.93 27.02
C LYS A 485 -8.47 -1.34 27.94
N CYS A 486 -7.26 -1.13 27.44
CA CYS A 486 -6.03 -1.28 28.20
C CYS A 486 -5.43 0.10 28.50
N VAL A 487 -5.04 0.31 29.75
CA VAL A 487 -4.43 1.55 30.23
C VAL A 487 -3.15 1.25 31.01
N ASN A 488 -2.18 2.18 31.00
CA ASN A 488 -0.95 2.02 31.79
C ASN A 488 -1.20 2.19 33.30
N THR A 489 -2.16 3.03 33.65
CA THR A 489 -2.51 3.37 35.03
C THR A 489 -4.03 3.47 35.11
N CYS A 490 -4.62 2.88 36.15
CA CYS A 490 -6.06 3.05 36.41
C CYS A 490 -6.38 4.52 36.67
N ALA A 491 -7.62 4.91 36.39
CA ALA A 491 -8.11 6.25 36.74
C ALA A 491 -8.04 6.47 38.26
N ASP A 492 -8.06 7.72 38.70
CA ASP A 492 -7.97 8.05 40.13
C ASP A 492 -9.07 7.36 40.96
N ASP A 493 -10.25 7.15 40.37
CA ASP A 493 -11.41 6.47 40.99
C ASP A 493 -11.39 4.93 40.83
N GLU A 494 -10.24 4.37 40.46
CA GLU A 494 -10.01 2.94 40.28
C GLU A 494 -8.71 2.50 40.96
N PHE A 495 -8.64 1.23 41.35
CA PHE A 495 -7.42 0.59 41.83
C PHE A 495 -7.07 -0.64 41.02
N SER A 496 -5.77 -0.93 40.93
CA SER A 496 -5.27 -2.11 40.24
C SER A 496 -5.37 -3.35 41.13
N LEU A 497 -6.04 -4.38 40.64
CA LEU A 497 -5.99 -5.72 41.23
C LEU A 497 -5.87 -6.76 40.11
N ASN A 498 -4.83 -7.59 40.16
CA ASN A 498 -4.55 -8.63 39.15
C ASN A 498 -4.54 -8.09 37.69
N LYS A 499 -3.94 -6.91 37.48
CA LYS A 499 -3.90 -6.20 36.18
C LYS A 499 -5.29 -5.79 35.65
N VAL A 500 -6.30 -5.67 36.51
CA VAL A 500 -7.62 -5.14 36.19
C VAL A 500 -7.88 -3.91 37.04
N CYS A 501 -8.41 -2.85 36.42
CA CYS A 501 -8.84 -1.66 37.13
C CYS A 501 -10.26 -1.88 37.69
N ASN A 502 -10.37 -1.77 39.01
CA ASN A 502 -11.62 -1.96 39.74
C ASN A 502 -12.02 -0.63 40.37
N LYS A 503 -13.32 -0.30 40.36
CA LYS A 503 -13.81 0.96 40.93
C LYS A 503 -13.58 1.02 42.44
N CYS A 504 -13.24 2.21 42.91
CA CYS A 504 -13.24 2.52 44.33
C CYS A 504 -14.65 2.44 44.93
N ASP A 505 -14.72 2.35 46.25
CA ASP A 505 -15.97 2.56 46.99
C ASP A 505 -16.53 3.95 46.68
N SER A 506 -17.87 4.08 46.63
CA SER A 506 -18.54 5.33 46.26
C SER A 506 -18.26 6.50 47.20
N THR A 507 -17.72 6.24 48.40
CA THR A 507 -17.27 7.26 49.34
C THR A 507 -15.88 7.82 49.02
N CYS A 508 -15.02 7.07 48.32
CA CYS A 508 -13.68 7.48 47.94
C CYS A 508 -13.70 8.30 46.64
N LYS A 509 -12.86 9.34 46.56
CA LYS A 509 -12.50 9.97 45.29
C LYS A 509 -11.35 9.23 44.62
N SER A 510 -10.41 8.73 45.42
CA SER A 510 -9.36 7.83 44.97
C SER A 510 -9.07 6.76 46.01
N CYS A 511 -8.61 5.59 45.57
CA CYS A 511 -8.29 4.45 46.44
C CYS A 511 -7.03 3.71 45.98
N LYS A 512 -6.53 2.81 46.81
CA LYS A 512 -5.32 2.02 46.53
C LYS A 512 -5.48 0.61 47.10
N ASP A 513 -5.00 -0.41 46.40
CA ASP A 513 -4.95 -1.82 46.84
C ASP A 513 -6.33 -2.50 47.01
N THR A 514 -7.34 -1.83 47.59
CA THR A 514 -8.74 -2.29 47.70
C THR A 514 -9.73 -1.14 47.48
N ALA A 515 -10.99 -1.46 47.20
CA ALA A 515 -12.04 -0.46 46.97
C ALA A 515 -12.25 0.47 48.18
N GLN A 516 -12.10 -0.06 49.40
CA GLN A 516 -12.35 0.66 50.66
C GLN A 516 -11.14 1.40 51.22
N PHE A 517 -9.94 1.17 50.68
CA PHE A 517 -8.73 1.85 51.13
C PHE A 517 -8.60 3.17 50.35
N CYS A 518 -9.33 4.18 50.80
CA CYS A 518 -9.35 5.50 50.20
C CYS A 518 -8.01 6.23 50.43
N THR A 519 -7.53 6.92 49.40
CA THR A 519 -6.41 7.88 49.48
C THR A 519 -6.88 9.32 49.39
N SER A 520 -8.10 9.55 48.90
CA SER A 520 -8.81 10.83 48.97
C SER A 520 -10.32 10.63 48.95
N CYS A 521 -11.08 11.64 49.39
CA CYS A 521 -12.52 11.54 49.58
C CYS A 521 -13.32 12.39 48.60
N ASN A 522 -14.52 11.92 48.28
CA ASN A 522 -15.50 12.71 47.54
C ASN A 522 -15.95 13.93 48.38
N SER A 523 -16.46 14.95 47.68
CA SER A 523 -16.91 16.20 48.31
C SER A 523 -17.87 15.95 49.49
N GLY A 524 -17.64 16.62 50.62
CA GLY A 524 -18.43 16.46 51.84
C GLY A 524 -17.97 15.35 52.79
N ARG A 525 -16.92 14.59 52.45
CA ARG A 525 -16.30 13.56 53.30
C ARG A 525 -14.85 13.88 53.63
N TYR A 526 -14.36 13.32 54.74
CA TYR A 526 -13.04 13.56 55.30
C TYR A 526 -12.28 12.25 55.49
N LEU A 527 -11.02 12.22 55.06
CA LEU A 527 -10.19 11.02 55.13
C LEU A 527 -9.71 10.74 56.56
N TYR A 528 -9.97 9.53 57.06
CA TYR A 528 -9.49 9.02 58.35
C TYR A 528 -9.11 7.54 58.22
N GLN A 529 -7.85 7.18 58.51
CA GLN A 529 -7.36 5.80 58.46
C GLN A 529 -7.74 5.05 57.16
N ASN A 530 -7.60 5.72 56.01
CA ASN A 530 -7.97 5.23 54.68
C ASN A 530 -9.49 5.03 54.45
N GLN A 531 -10.36 5.62 55.27
CA GLN A 531 -11.82 5.64 55.08
C GLN A 531 -12.35 7.06 54.95
N CYS A 532 -13.43 7.23 54.19
CA CYS A 532 -14.05 8.54 53.95
C CYS A 532 -15.34 8.72 54.75
N LEU A 533 -15.25 9.52 55.82
CA LEU A 533 -16.33 9.73 56.78
C LEU A 533 -16.98 11.10 56.59
N GLU A 534 -18.29 11.21 56.81
CA GLU A 534 -18.97 12.52 56.84
C GLU A 534 -18.64 13.31 58.13
N LYS A 535 -18.37 12.58 59.22
CA LYS A 535 -18.00 13.13 60.53
C LYS A 535 -16.78 12.41 61.09
N CYS A 536 -15.77 13.19 61.50
CA CYS A 536 -14.58 12.63 62.13
C CYS A 536 -14.85 12.04 63.53
N PRO A 537 -14.08 11.01 63.94
CA PRO A 537 -14.15 10.44 65.29
C PRO A 537 -13.73 11.43 66.38
N ASP A 538 -13.97 11.06 67.64
CA ASP A 538 -13.53 11.84 68.79
C ASP A 538 -12.02 12.11 68.75
N ASN A 539 -11.62 13.29 69.21
CA ASN A 539 -10.28 13.89 69.14
C ASN A 539 -9.85 14.38 67.74
N TYR A 540 -10.74 14.34 66.74
CA TYR A 540 -10.49 14.87 65.40
C TYR A 540 -11.59 15.85 64.97
N PHE A 541 -11.26 16.78 64.08
CA PHE A 541 -12.22 17.68 63.45
C PHE A 541 -12.19 17.57 61.92
N ASN A 542 -13.31 17.90 61.29
CA ASN A 542 -13.46 17.97 59.84
C ASN A 542 -12.63 19.14 59.28
N ASN A 543 -11.47 18.85 58.67
CA ASN A 543 -10.61 19.89 58.09
C ASN A 543 -10.90 20.06 56.59
N SER A 544 -11.65 21.10 56.25
CA SER A 544 -12.04 21.38 54.85
C SER A 544 -10.91 21.94 53.98
N LEU A 545 -9.76 22.31 54.56
CA LEU A 545 -8.62 22.81 53.77
C LEU A 545 -7.89 21.68 53.04
N ASN A 546 -7.86 20.48 53.63
CA ASN A 546 -7.19 19.30 53.07
C ASN A 546 -8.12 18.08 52.93
N ASN A 547 -9.40 18.21 53.29
CA ASN A 547 -10.40 17.14 53.29
C ASN A 547 -9.99 15.91 54.12
N MET A 548 -9.35 16.14 55.27
CA MET A 548 -8.90 15.09 56.20
C MET A 548 -9.48 15.28 57.60
N CYS A 549 -9.54 14.20 58.37
CA CYS A 549 -9.74 14.30 59.81
C CYS A 549 -8.44 14.71 60.49
N SER A 550 -8.38 15.95 60.97
CA SER A 550 -7.19 16.49 61.62
C SER A 550 -7.33 16.42 63.14
N GLN A 551 -6.26 16.02 63.82
CA GLN A 551 -6.27 15.84 65.28
C GLN A 551 -6.44 17.18 66.01
N CYS A 552 -7.20 17.19 67.09
CA CYS A 552 -7.32 18.34 67.98
C CYS A 552 -5.98 18.58 68.71
N SER A 553 -5.59 19.85 68.94
CA SER A 553 -4.29 20.20 69.54
C SER A 553 -4.11 19.81 71.02
N ILE A 554 -5.14 19.25 71.67
CA ILE A 554 -5.16 18.92 73.11
C ILE A 554 -5.87 17.57 73.33
N GLY A 555 -5.27 16.68 74.13
CA GLY A 555 -5.81 15.35 74.45
C GLY A 555 -7.03 15.33 75.38
N ASP A 556 -7.27 16.41 76.14
CA ASP A 556 -8.43 16.54 77.05
C ASP A 556 -9.70 17.07 76.38
N CYS A 557 -9.66 17.29 75.05
CA CYS A 557 -10.75 17.83 74.26
C CYS A 557 -11.23 16.82 73.18
N PRO A 558 -12.16 15.91 73.53
CA PRO A 558 -12.69 14.92 72.58
C PRO A 558 -13.47 15.52 71.40
N LEU A 559 -13.96 16.76 71.49
CA LEU A 559 -14.67 17.43 70.38
C LEU A 559 -14.16 18.86 70.24
N CYS A 560 -13.45 19.17 69.15
CA CYS A 560 -13.01 20.53 68.81
C CYS A 560 -13.64 21.03 67.49
N LEU A 561 -13.79 22.34 67.36
CA LEU A 561 -14.19 22.99 66.09
C LEU A 561 -12.97 23.31 65.23
N PRO A 562 -13.10 23.32 63.89
CA PRO A 562 -12.05 23.83 63.01
C PRO A 562 -11.65 25.26 63.44
N PRO A 563 -10.35 25.59 63.54
CA PRO A 563 -9.15 24.88 63.06
C PRO A 563 -8.45 23.97 64.11
N GLY A 564 -9.12 23.60 65.21
CA GLY A 564 -8.60 22.62 66.18
C GLY A 564 -7.63 23.16 67.23
N TYR A 565 -7.65 24.48 67.49
CA TYR A 565 -6.87 25.12 68.55
C TYR A 565 -7.39 24.77 69.95
N SER A 566 -6.55 25.00 70.97
CA SER A 566 -6.88 24.81 72.38
C SER A 566 -8.10 25.61 72.86
N SER A 567 -8.46 26.69 72.16
CA SER A 567 -9.58 27.59 72.44
C SER A 567 -10.84 27.29 71.63
N SER A 568 -10.92 26.13 70.98
CA SER A 568 -12.05 25.72 70.12
C SER A 568 -12.72 24.44 70.62
N CYS A 569 -12.62 24.14 71.92
CA CYS A 569 -13.17 22.92 72.50
C CYS A 569 -14.68 23.00 72.76
N LYS A 570 -15.40 21.91 72.45
CA LYS A 570 -16.85 21.75 72.58
C LYS A 570 -17.29 20.78 73.69
N ASN A 571 -16.42 19.86 74.10
CA ASN A 571 -16.59 19.06 75.32
C ASN A 571 -15.22 18.68 75.93
N CYS A 572 -15.10 18.62 77.26
CA CYS A 572 -13.89 18.20 77.96
C CYS A 572 -14.11 16.88 78.69
N SER A 573 -13.10 16.02 78.70
CA SER A 573 -13.17 14.73 79.40
C SER A 573 -13.21 14.92 80.91
N GLY A 574 -14.41 14.95 81.49
CA GLY A 574 -14.61 15.06 82.94
C GLY A 574 -14.53 16.48 83.53
N LEU A 575 -14.40 17.52 82.70
CA LEU A 575 -14.31 18.92 83.13
C LEU A 575 -15.40 19.79 82.47
N LYS A 576 -15.82 20.87 83.14
CA LYS A 576 -16.68 21.88 82.50
C LYS A 576 -15.84 22.77 81.58
N ILE A 577 -16.36 23.02 80.38
CA ILE A 577 -15.78 24.00 79.46
C ILE A 577 -15.84 25.41 80.04
N ILE A 578 -14.72 26.12 79.94
CA ILE A 578 -14.64 27.55 80.28
C ILE A 578 -14.04 28.27 79.08
N SER A 579 -14.80 29.19 78.46
CA SER A 579 -14.36 29.99 77.32
C SER A 579 -13.77 29.15 76.16
N ASN A 580 -14.44 28.05 75.82
CA ASN A 580 -14.02 27.08 74.78
C ASN A 580 -12.64 26.43 75.03
N LYS A 581 -12.17 26.41 76.28
CA LYS A 581 -10.94 25.72 76.72
C LYS A 581 -11.29 24.66 77.76
N CYS A 582 -10.53 23.57 77.76
CA CYS A 582 -10.48 22.64 78.89
C CYS A 582 -9.46 23.20 79.90
N PRO A 583 -9.89 23.61 81.10
CA PRO A 583 -8.94 23.99 82.15
C PRO A 583 -8.05 22.79 82.48
N LYS A 584 -6.75 23.03 82.70
CA LYS A 584 -5.80 21.98 83.13
C LYS A 584 -6.05 21.58 84.57
#